data_AF-A0A0Q6XKQ2-F1
#
_entry.id   AF-A0A0Q6XKQ2-F1
#
_cell.length_a   1.000
_cell.length_b   1.000
_cell.length_c   1.000
_cell.angle_alpha   90.00
_cell.angle_beta   90.00
_cell.angle_gamma   90.00
#
_symmetry.space_group_name_H-M   'P 1'
#
loop_
_entity.id
_entity.type
_entity.pdbx_description
1 polymer ?
#
loop_
_entity_poly.entity_id
_entity_poly.type
_entity_poly.pdbx_seq_one_letter_code
_entity_poly.pdbx_strand_id
1 'polypeptide(L)'
;MAGISNAGVSQIDVARKVLGGRLVSIQDQFSPAFRSSRGELEQGSKLGLSFLPWSPLGGIANVKDLAASRSASIRDSAAGSDLKPTADQFALSSV
;
A
#
# COMPACT_ATOMS: atom_id res chain seq x y z
N MET A 1 8.20 17.84 7.09
CA MET A 1 8.33 16.52 6.44
C MET A 1 7.30 16.45 5.31
N ALA A 2 7.53 15.65 4.28
CA ALA A 2 6.59 15.49 3.16
C ALA A 2 6.55 14.05 2.65
N GLY A 3 5.40 13.66 2.09
CA GLY A 3 5.23 12.43 1.32
C GLY A 3 5.02 12.74 -0.16
N ILE A 4 5.21 11.73 -1.01
CA ILE A 4 4.97 11.82 -2.46
C ILE A 4 4.04 10.69 -2.91
N SER A 5 3.39 10.85 -4.06
CA SER A 5 2.48 9.85 -4.63
C SER A 5 2.64 9.77 -6.13
N ASN A 6 2.45 8.58 -6.68
CA ASN A 6 2.59 8.25 -8.10
C ASN A 6 3.98 8.65 -8.64
N ALA A 7 5.01 8.21 -7.92
CA ALA A 7 6.39 8.59 -8.20
C ALA A 7 7.28 7.37 -8.43
N GLY A 8 7.90 7.30 -9.60
CA GLY A 8 8.85 6.24 -9.93
C GLY A 8 10.15 6.35 -9.12
N VAL A 9 10.96 5.30 -9.15
CA VAL A 9 12.26 5.21 -8.44
C VAL A 9 13.15 6.44 -8.61
N SER A 10 13.31 6.94 -9.84
CA SER A 10 14.14 8.13 -10.10
C SER A 10 13.57 9.40 -9.47
N GLN A 11 12.24 9.53 -9.42
CA GLN A 11 11.56 10.67 -8.80
C GLN A 11 11.65 10.61 -7.27
N ILE A 12 11.63 9.42 -6.68
CA ILE A 12 11.88 9.22 -5.24
C ILE A 12 13.28 9.75 -4.87
N ASP A 13 14.30 9.41 -5.66
CA ASP A 13 15.67 9.88 -5.41
C ASP A 13 15.82 11.39 -5.55
N VAL A 14 15.16 11.99 -6.54
CA VAL A 14 15.11 13.45 -6.71
C VAL A 14 14.39 14.10 -5.54
N ALA A 15 13.23 13.59 -5.13
CA ALA A 15 12.46 14.13 -4.01
C ALA A 15 13.28 14.10 -2.71
N ARG A 16 14.03 13.02 -2.45
CA ARG A 16 14.91 12.92 -1.28
C ARG A 16 16.00 13.99 -1.28
N LYS A 17 16.59 14.30 -2.44
CA LYS A 17 17.58 15.38 -2.60
C LYS A 17 16.94 16.75 -2.36
N VAL A 18 15.83 17.05 -3.02
CA VAL A 18 15.12 18.35 -2.92
C VAL A 18 14.65 18.60 -1.49
N LEU A 19 14.11 17.58 -0.83
CA LEU A 19 13.60 17.72 0.53
C LEU A 19 14.69 17.71 1.60
N GLY A 20 15.96 17.51 1.23
CA GLY A 20 17.09 17.47 2.17
C GLY A 20 16.93 16.39 3.23
N GLY A 21 16.51 15.18 2.83
CA GLY A 21 16.28 14.07 3.75
C GLY A 21 14.97 14.10 4.53
N ARG A 22 14.06 15.05 4.26
CA ARG A 22 12.76 15.17 4.94
C ARG A 22 11.59 14.47 4.22
N LEU A 23 11.89 13.62 3.24
CA LEU A 23 10.92 12.71 2.62
C LEU A 23 10.62 11.59 3.62
N VAL A 24 9.33 11.32 3.88
CA VAL A 24 8.92 10.33 4.91
C VAL A 24 8.06 9.20 4.38
N SER A 25 7.38 9.39 3.25
CA SER A 25 6.49 8.37 2.70
C SER A 25 6.34 8.44 1.18
N ILE A 26 5.95 7.30 0.61
CA ILE A 26 5.58 7.10 -0.80
C ILE A 26 4.19 6.46 -0.82
N GLN A 27 3.28 6.97 -1.64
CA GLN A 27 1.94 6.40 -1.83
C GLN A 27 1.68 6.06 -3.30
N ASP A 28 1.78 4.78 -3.65
CA ASP A 28 1.67 4.29 -5.03
C ASP A 28 0.72 3.08 -5.11
N GLN A 29 0.27 2.73 -6.33
CA GLN A 29 -0.61 1.57 -6.50
C GLN A 29 0.14 0.29 -6.21
N PHE A 30 -0.38 -0.53 -5.30
CA PHE A 30 0.17 -1.86 -5.14
C PHE A 30 -0.89 -2.82 -4.63
N SER A 31 -1.04 -3.94 -5.32
CA SER A 31 -1.96 -5.01 -4.94
C SER A 31 -1.45 -6.36 -5.44
N PRO A 32 -2.02 -7.49 -5.00
CA PRO A 32 -1.70 -8.79 -5.59
C PRO A 32 -1.84 -8.82 -7.12
N ALA A 33 -2.80 -8.07 -7.67
CA ALA A 33 -3.06 -7.96 -9.11
C ALA A 33 -2.22 -6.87 -9.81
N PHE A 34 -1.67 -5.91 -9.06
CA PHE A 34 -0.87 -4.80 -9.60
C PHE A 34 0.46 -4.70 -8.83
N ARG A 35 1.53 -5.25 -9.42
CA ARG A 35 2.88 -5.29 -8.83
C ARG A 35 3.90 -4.43 -9.58
N SER A 36 3.45 -3.59 -10.51
CA SER A 36 4.33 -2.72 -11.28
C SER A 36 5.09 -1.75 -10.38
N SER A 37 4.49 -1.28 -9.29
CA SER A 37 5.15 -0.41 -8.31
C SER A 37 6.07 -1.14 -7.30
N ARG A 38 6.52 -2.36 -7.60
CA ARG A 38 7.42 -3.13 -6.72
C ARG A 38 8.78 -2.45 -6.58
N GLY A 39 9.28 -1.79 -7.63
CA GLY A 39 10.55 -1.07 -7.57
C GLY A 39 10.52 0.09 -6.57
N GLU A 40 9.40 0.81 -6.52
CA GLU A 40 9.12 1.92 -5.62
C GLU A 40 8.99 1.44 -4.17
N LEU A 41 8.33 0.30 -3.95
CA LEU A 41 8.26 -0.35 -2.64
C LEU A 41 9.66 -0.74 -2.14
N GLU A 42 10.44 -1.43 -2.97
CA GLU A 42 11.81 -1.85 -2.62
C GLU A 42 12.71 -0.64 -2.37
N GLN A 43 12.59 0.43 -3.16
CA GLN A 43 13.34 1.66 -2.96
C GLN A 43 12.95 2.36 -1.66
N GLY A 44 11.65 2.46 -1.37
CA GLY A 44 11.16 3.00 -0.09
C GLY A 44 11.73 2.24 1.10
N SER A 45 11.72 0.91 1.06
CA SER A 45 12.31 0.05 2.09
C SER A 45 13.81 0.30 2.28
N LYS A 46 14.58 0.35 1.19
CA LYS A 46 16.02 0.65 1.20
C LYS A 46 16.34 2.02 1.82
N LEU A 47 15.46 3.00 1.62
CA LEU A 47 15.64 4.37 2.08
C LEU A 47 15.03 4.64 3.47
N GLY A 48 14.36 3.65 4.08
CA GLY A 48 13.67 3.81 5.36
C GLY A 48 12.39 4.65 5.28
N LEU A 49 11.73 4.68 4.13
CA LEU A 49 10.49 5.41 3.89
C LEU A 49 9.27 4.51 4.09
N SER A 50 8.16 5.06 4.59
CA SER A 50 6.90 4.32 4.68
C SER A 50 6.23 4.23 3.31
N PHE A 51 5.93 3.02 2.84
CA PHE A 51 5.17 2.79 1.61
C PHE A 51 3.68 2.58 1.94
N LEU A 52 2.80 3.32 1.28
CA LEU A 52 1.36 3.31 1.48
C LEU A 52 0.66 2.87 0.18
N PRO A 53 0.18 1.62 0.08
CA PRO A 53 -0.45 1.14 -1.13
C PRO A 53 -1.86 1.73 -1.30
N TRP A 54 -2.11 2.42 -2.41
CA TRP A 54 -3.49 2.71 -2.81
C TRP A 54 -4.07 1.57 -3.66
N SER A 55 -5.39 1.39 -3.62
CA SER A 55 -6.11 0.25 -4.19
C SER A 55 -5.51 -1.13 -3.84
N PRO A 56 -5.27 -1.45 -2.54
CA PRO A 56 -4.58 -2.67 -2.12
C PRO A 56 -5.31 -3.97 -2.51
N LEU A 57 -6.60 -3.89 -2.78
CA LEU A 57 -7.45 -4.99 -3.24
C LEU A 57 -7.73 -4.97 -4.75
N GLY A 58 -7.01 -4.14 -5.51
CA GLY A 58 -7.23 -3.96 -6.95
C GLY A 58 -8.40 -3.03 -7.29
N GLY A 59 -8.90 -2.24 -6.34
CA GLY A 59 -10.05 -1.33 -6.49
C GLY A 59 -11.39 -1.98 -6.10
N ILE A 60 -12.36 -1.16 -5.69
CA ILE A 60 -13.61 -1.66 -5.06
C ILE A 60 -14.45 -2.55 -5.98
N ALA A 61 -14.41 -2.28 -7.30
CA ALA A 61 -15.10 -3.10 -8.30
C ALA A 61 -14.56 -4.54 -8.35
N ASN A 62 -13.28 -4.74 -8.06
CA ASN A 62 -12.61 -6.04 -8.14
C ASN A 62 -12.61 -6.81 -6.81
N VAL A 63 -13.19 -6.25 -5.74
CA VAL A 63 -13.19 -6.87 -4.40
C VAL A 63 -13.98 -8.18 -4.40
N LYS A 64 -15.09 -8.27 -5.14
CA LYS A 64 -15.91 -9.49 -5.22
C LYS A 64 -15.13 -10.65 -5.85
N ASP A 65 -14.42 -10.37 -6.93
CA ASP A 65 -13.61 -11.38 -7.63
C ASP A 65 -12.37 -11.77 -6.81
N LEU A 66 -11.75 -10.82 -6.10
CA LEU A 66 -10.66 -11.11 -5.17
C LEU A 66 -11.12 -12.01 -4.01
N ALA A 67 -12.30 -11.72 -3.43
CA ALA A 67 -12.88 -12.52 -2.36
C ALA A 67 -13.22 -13.94 -2.83
N ALA A 68 -13.72 -14.09 -4.06
CA ALA A 68 -14.05 -15.39 -4.65
C ALA A 68 -12.81 -16.23 -5.04
N SER A 69 -11.74 -15.58 -5.54
CA SER A 69 -10.55 -16.27 -6.06
C SER A 69 -9.51 -16.65 -5.01
N ARG A 70 -9.52 -16.04 -3.82
CA ARG A 70 -8.44 -16.19 -2.81
C ARG A 70 -8.92 -16.33 -1.36
N SER A 71 -10.14 -16.83 -1.13
CA SER A 71 -10.79 -16.85 0.19
C SER A 71 -9.99 -17.59 1.29
N ALA A 72 -9.14 -18.56 0.92
CA ALA A 72 -8.27 -19.26 1.87
C ALA A 72 -7.01 -18.44 2.26
N SER A 73 -6.27 -17.90 1.28
CA SER A 73 -4.94 -17.31 1.52
C SER A 73 -4.97 -15.95 2.25
N ILE A 74 -5.98 -15.11 2.00
CA ILE A 74 -6.09 -13.80 2.70
C ILE A 74 -6.57 -14.01 4.14
N ARG A 75 -7.49 -14.95 4.38
CA ARG A 75 -8.02 -15.28 5.71
C ARG A 75 -6.95 -15.85 6.63
N ASP A 76 -6.11 -16.75 6.12
CA ASP A 76 -5.01 -17.35 6.87
C ASP A 76 -3.93 -16.31 7.24
N SER A 77 -3.72 -15.31 6.38
CA SER A 77 -2.74 -14.24 6.62
C SER A 77 -3.21 -13.23 7.67
N ALA A 78 -4.52 -12.94 7.73
CA ALA A 78 -5.12 -12.05 8.73
C ALA A 78 -5.09 -12.66 10.15
N ALA A 79 -5.26 -13.99 10.26
CA ALA A 79 -5.19 -14.72 11.52
C ALA A 79 -3.79 -14.74 12.16
N GLY A 80 -2.73 -14.47 11.39
CA GLY A 80 -1.34 -14.43 11.85
C GLY A 80 -0.83 -13.04 12.22
N SER A 81 -1.66 -12.00 12.12
CA SER A 81 -1.29 -10.63 12.49
C SER A 81 -1.95 -10.24 13.82
N ASP A 82 -1.17 -9.85 14.82
CA ASP A 82 -1.65 -9.28 16.11
C ASP A 82 -2.38 -7.93 15.97
N LEU A 83 -2.84 -7.59 14.76
CA LEU A 83 -3.81 -6.52 14.60
C LEU A 83 -5.13 -6.98 15.23
N LYS A 84 -5.53 -6.29 16.30
CA LYS A 84 -6.91 -6.28 16.78
C LYS A 84 -7.65 -5.14 16.08
N PRO A 85 -8.26 -5.36 14.89
CA PRO A 85 -9.14 -4.36 14.32
C PRO A 85 -10.29 -4.11 15.31
N THR A 86 -10.42 -2.87 15.77
CA THR A 86 -11.56 -2.44 16.58
C THR A 86 -12.79 -2.28 15.69
N ALA A 87 -13.98 -2.38 16.28
CA ALA A 87 -15.25 -2.37 15.56
C ALA A 87 -15.43 -1.16 14.61
N ASP A 88 -14.73 -0.05 14.89
CA ASP A 88 -14.77 1.18 14.10
C ASP A 88 -14.10 1.04 12.72
N GLN A 89 -13.26 0.03 12.48
CA GLN A 89 -12.59 -0.19 11.20
C GLN A 89 -13.45 -0.90 10.14
N PHE A 90 -14.62 -1.42 10.52
CA PHE A 90 -15.55 -2.08 9.60
C PHE A 90 -16.78 -1.24 9.21
N ALA A 91 -16.80 0.07 9.54
CA ALA A 91 -17.88 0.96 9.14
C ALA A 91 -17.79 1.35 7.65
N LEU A 92 -18.01 0.38 6.77
CA LEU A 92 -18.56 0.58 5.43
C LEU A 92 -19.75 -0.38 5.28
N SER A 93 -20.83 -0.06 5.98
CA SER A 93 -22.16 -0.54 5.65
C SER A 93 -23.13 0.63 5.68
N SER A 94 -23.73 0.88 4.51
CA SER A 94 -24.96 1.65 4.29
C SER A 94 -24.83 3.18 4.23
N VAL A 95 -24.51 3.67 3.03
CA VAL A 95 -25.35 4.69 2.36
C VAL A 95 -25.48 4.31 0.89
#